data_AF-A0A3M1G4R1-F1
#
_entry.id   AF-A0A3M1G4R1-F1
#
_cell.length_a   1.000
_cell.length_b   1.000
_cell.length_c   1.000
_cell.angle_alpha   90.00
_cell.angle_beta   90.00
_cell.angle_gamma   90.00
#
_symmetry.space_group_name_H-M   'P 1'
#
loop_
_entity.id
_entity.type
_entity.pdbx_description
1 polymer ?
#
loop_
_entity_poly.entity_id
_entity_poly.type
_entity_poly.pdbx_seq_one_letter_code
_entity_poly.pdbx_strand_id
1 'polypeptide(L)' 'VETTASAKALAEKHGVEMPIVQEVYRVLYEERPPQEALQSLMSRALKEEFS' A
#
# COMPACT_ATOMS: atom_id res chain seq x y z
N VAL A 1 -2.02 14.76 -5.29
CA VAL A 1 -1.97 13.41 -4.68
C VAL A 1 -1.63 13.48 -3.18
N GLU A 2 -2.30 14.34 -2.41
CA GLU A 2 -2.13 14.45 -0.94
C GLU A 2 -2.94 13.41 -0.15
N THR A 3 -3.95 12.83 -0.80
CA THR A 3 -4.86 11.85 -0.18
C THR A 3 -4.18 10.54 0.17
N THR A 4 -3.16 10.11 -0.59
CA THR A 4 -2.43 8.86 -0.32
C THR A 4 -1.66 8.92 1.00
N ALA A 5 -1.00 10.05 1.29
CA ALA A 5 -0.28 10.24 2.55
C ALA A 5 -1.25 10.37 3.73
N SER A 6 -2.36 11.09 3.54
CA SER A 6 -3.40 11.22 4.55
C SER A 6 -4.07 9.87 4.86
N ALA A 7 -4.35 9.06 3.84
CA ALA A 7 -4.92 7.73 3.99
C ALA A 7 -3.96 6.75 4.68
N LYS A 8 -2.65 6.79 4.35
CA LYS A 8 -1.60 6.03 5.07
C LYS A 8 -1.55 6.41 6.55
N ALA A 9 -1.51 7.71 6.85
CA ALA A 9 -1.44 8.20 8.23
C ALA A 9 -2.70 7.84 9.03
N LEU A 10 -3.88 7.89 8.39
CA LEU A 10 -5.13 7.49 9.02
C LEU A 10 -5.17 5.98 9.30
N ALA A 11 -4.69 5.17 8.35
CA ALA A 11 -4.62 3.72 8.47
C ALA A 11 -3.65 3.28 9.57
N GLU A 12 -2.45 3.89 9.63
CA GLU A 12 -1.48 3.67 10.71
C GLU A 12 -2.07 4.03 12.07
N LYS A 13 -2.81 5.15 12.16
CA LYS A 13 -3.48 5.57 13.39
C LYS A 13 -4.56 4.58 13.85
N HIS A 14 -5.22 3.90 12.93
CA HIS A 14 -6.29 2.92 13.23
C HIS A 14 -5.81 1.46 13.19
N GLY A 15 -4.51 1.22 12.96
CA GLY A 15 -3.96 -0.14 12.80
C GLY A 15 -4.51 -0.89 11.59
N VAL A 16 -5.04 -0.19 10.59
CA VAL A 16 -5.59 -0.79 9.37
C VAL A 16 -4.45 -1.01 8.37
N GLU A 17 -4.30 -2.23 7.91
CA GLU A 17 -3.31 -2.56 6.89
C GLU A 17 -3.81 -2.13 5.50
N MET A 18 -3.11 -1.21 4.84
CA MET A 18 -3.46 -0.70 3.51
C MET A 18 -2.35 -0.97 2.49
N PRO A 19 -2.22 -2.22 2.01
CA PRO A 19 -1.11 -2.65 1.14
C PRO A 19 -1.07 -1.92 -0.20
N ILE A 20 -2.22 -1.62 -0.80
CA ILE A 20 -2.30 -0.92 -2.10
C ILE A 20 -1.78 0.51 -1.96
N VAL A 21 -2.20 1.22 -0.91
CA VAL A 21 -1.78 2.60 -0.67
C VAL A 21 -0.31 2.69 -0.30
N GLN A 22 0.23 1.69 0.41
CA GLN A 22 1.67 1.59 0.67
C GLN A 22 2.47 1.38 -0.61
N GLU A 23 2.05 0.48 -1.50
CA GLU A 23 2.78 0.25 -2.75
C GLU A 23 2.65 1.43 -3.72
N VAL A 24 1.49 2.11 -3.78
CA VAL A 24 1.35 3.36 -4.54
C VAL A 24 2.24 4.46 -3.96
N TYR A 25 2.36 4.56 -2.63
CA TYR A 25 3.29 5.49 -1.99
C TYR A 25 4.74 5.18 -2.36
N ARG A 26 5.14 3.89 -2.37
CA ARG A 26 6.50 3.46 -2.76
C ARG A 26 6.81 3.77 -4.22
N VAL A 27 5.86 3.56 -5.13
CA VAL A 27 6.05 3.92 -6.56
C VAL A 27 6.15 5.42 -6.75
N LEU A 28 5.35 6.22 -6.02
CA LEU A 28 5.31 7.68 -6.17
C LEU A 28 6.47 8.40 -5.46
N TYR A 29 6.94 7.89 -4.32
CA TYR A 29 7.92 8.57 -3.46
C TYR A 29 9.25 7.84 -3.31
N GLU A 30 9.31 6.52 -3.55
CA GLU A 30 10.52 5.71 -3.39
C GLU A 30 11.10 5.26 -4.75
N GLU A 31 10.63 5.84 -5.86
CA GLU A 31 11.02 5.51 -7.26
C GLU A 31 10.98 4.01 -7.58
N ARG A 32 10.17 3.26 -6.83
CA ARG A 32 10.09 1.81 -6.99
C ARG A 32 9.44 1.48 -8.33
N PRO A 33 10.00 0.55 -9.13
CA PRO A 33 9.41 0.18 -10.41
C PRO A 33 7.97 -0.31 -10.22
N PRO A 34 6.98 0.21 -10.98
CA PRO A 34 5.59 -0.19 -10.82
C PRO A 34 5.36 -1.68 -11.07
N GLN A 35 6.22 -2.32 -11.87
CA GLN A 35 6.21 -3.77 -12.09
C GLN A 35 6.61 -4.54 -10.83
N GLU A 36 7.61 -4.08 -10.08
CA GLU A 36 7.98 -4.69 -8.80
C GLU A 36 6.91 -4.47 -7.74
N ALA A 37 6.31 -3.27 -7.68
CA ALA A 37 5.19 -2.98 -6.79
C ALA A 37 4.00 -3.89 -7.09
N LEU A 38 3.67 -4.09 -8.38
CA LEU A 38 2.62 -5.00 -8.81
C LEU A 38 2.96 -6.45 -8.46
N GLN A 39 4.21 -6.87 -8.69
CA GLN A 39 4.65 -8.22 -8.36
C GLN A 39 4.62 -8.46 -6.85
N SER A 40 4.99 -7.46 -6.03
CA SER A 40 4.88 -7.47 -4.57
C SER A 40 3.42 -7.54 -4.10
N LEU A 41 2.49 -6.87 -4.79
CA LEU A 41 1.05 -6.96 -4.54
C LEU A 41 0.48 -8.33 -4.92
N MET A 42 0.94 -8.92 -6.02
CA MET A 42 0.46 -10.22 -6.52
C MET A 42 1.11 -11.41 -5.80
N SER A 43 2.30 -11.23 -5.24
CA SER A 43 3.04 -12.26 -4.47
C SER A 43 2.78 -12.20 -2.96
N ARG A 44 2.11 -11.15 -2.49
CA ARG A 44 1.55 -11.08 -1.13
C ARG A 44 0.63 -12.29 -0.91
N ALA A 45 0.84 -12.97 0.22
CA ALA A 45 -0.10 -13.99 0.70
C ALA A 45 -1.51 -13.38 0.77
N LEU A 46 -2.49 -14.04 0.17
CA LEU A 46 -3.92 -13.71 0.30
C LEU A 46 -4.24 -13.57 1.79
N LYS A 47 -4.31 -12.33 2.27
CA LYS A 47 -4.83 -12.04 3.60
C LYS A 47 -6.33 -11.89 3.43
N GLU A 48 -7.10 -12.78 4.03
CA GLU A 48 -8.56 -12.67 4.07
C GLU A 48 -8.94 -11.31 4.66
N GLU A 49 -9.64 -10.49 3.88
CA GLU A 49 -10.10 -9.17 4.30
C GLU A 49 -11.42 -9.24 5.10
N PHE A 50 -11.95 -10.45 5.32
CA PHE A 50 -13.16 -10.70 6.11
C PHE A 50 -12.97 -11.93 7.01
N SER A 51 -12.65 -11.70 8.28
CA SER A 51 -12.90 -12.65 9.39
C SER A 51 -13.65 -11.93 10.51
#